data_AF-A0A2V6T685-F1
#
_entry.id   AF-A0A2V6T685-F1
#
_cell.length_a   1.000
_cell.length_b   1.000
_cell.length_c   1.000
_cell.angle_alpha   90.00
_cell.angle_beta   90.00
_cell.angle_gamma   90.00
#
_symmetry.space_group_name_H-M   'P 1'
#
loop_
_entity.id
_entity.type
_entity.pdbx_description
1 polymer ?
#
loop_
_entity_poly.entity_id
_entity_poly.type
_entity_poly.pdbx_seq_one_letter_code
_entity_poly.pdbx_strand_id
1 'polypeptide(L)'
;MPHRRASGMTALVLLLLSPALAGAADPTVGQTVVRQGPAVASDLYAFGGGVDVQADVEGDLVAGGGRVVNGKRVQGNLIVAAGSVEIGGAVMRNVRAAGGAVTISGRVARNVNAGGGTVVVTPDGVIEGRARLVGGEVRMAGTVAKKLYAAGAVVVIGGEVQGDVELVAQEIEVLPSARIKGHLTYWSPRDARISPKAQIEGSITHNLPELPRALARTGAALFTVSRLLFVIGLIVTAIALFLLFPGFTRLAAQTIGSDPLKSLGLGALLCVTVPVVAILIMFTMRWALRPSSRAPGARSSWGCSAWWWLSVSWR
;
A
#
# COMPACT_ATOMS: atom_id res chain seq x y z
N MET A 1 6.73 38.33 -37.63
CA MET A 1 6.96 37.00 -38.22
C MET A 1 8.46 36.87 -38.52
N PRO A 2 9.16 35.73 -38.37
CA PRO A 2 8.65 34.36 -38.25
C PRO A 2 9.29 33.45 -37.15
N HIS A 3 8.60 32.32 -36.91
CA HIS A 3 9.06 30.94 -36.71
C HIS A 3 9.94 30.44 -35.53
N ARG A 4 9.27 29.59 -34.72
CA ARG A 4 9.57 28.16 -34.45
C ARG A 4 10.94 27.79 -33.85
N ARG A 5 10.90 27.18 -32.65
CA ARG A 5 11.32 25.77 -32.38
C ARG A 5 11.40 25.53 -30.86
N ALA A 6 10.38 24.89 -30.27
CA ALA A 6 10.51 24.28 -28.94
C ALA A 6 9.53 23.10 -28.72
N SER A 7 9.03 22.48 -29.79
CA SER A 7 8.03 21.38 -29.72
C SER A 7 8.65 19.98 -29.80
N GLY A 8 9.95 19.83 -29.57
CA GLY A 8 10.66 18.55 -29.73
C GLY A 8 10.90 17.77 -28.43
N MET A 9 10.79 18.40 -27.26
CA MET A 9 11.31 17.79 -26.01
C MET A 9 10.23 17.19 -25.11
N THR A 10 8.95 17.40 -25.41
CA THR A 10 7.82 16.84 -24.66
C THR A 10 7.35 15.48 -25.21
N ALA A 11 7.69 15.12 -26.45
CA ALA A 11 7.34 13.81 -27.01
C ALA A 11 8.32 12.69 -26.62
N LEU A 12 9.55 13.03 -26.24
CA LEU A 12 10.58 12.02 -25.89
C LEU A 12 10.44 11.49 -24.45
N VAL A 13 9.78 12.24 -23.57
CA VAL A 13 9.54 11.82 -22.17
C VAL A 13 8.34 10.86 -22.06
N LEU A 14 7.39 10.91 -23.01
CA LEU A 14 6.24 10.01 -23.07
C LEU A 14 6.55 8.63 -23.67
N LEU A 15 7.69 8.48 -24.36
CA LEU A 15 8.15 7.19 -24.88
C LEU A 15 9.03 6.41 -23.87
N LEU A 16 9.46 7.04 -22.77
CA LEU A 16 10.21 6.39 -21.69
C LEU A 16 9.30 5.74 -20.63
N LEU A 17 7.97 5.89 -20.76
CA LEU A 17 6.96 5.17 -19.97
C LEU A 17 6.44 3.90 -20.67
N SER A 18 7.18 3.36 -21.65
CA SER A 18 6.99 1.97 -22.03
C SER A 18 7.38 1.08 -20.84
N PRO A 19 6.50 0.25 -20.28
CA PRO A 19 6.90 -0.72 -19.28
C PRO A 19 7.73 -1.80 -19.96
N ALA A 20 9.03 -1.57 -20.06
CA ALA A 20 10.01 -2.62 -20.24
C ALA A 20 10.26 -3.28 -18.87
N LEU A 21 9.26 -4.02 -18.36
CA LEU A 21 9.40 -4.90 -17.21
C LEU A 21 8.74 -6.23 -17.53
N ALA A 22 9.46 -7.01 -18.34
CA ALA A 22 9.39 -8.45 -18.26
C ALA A 22 9.89 -8.88 -16.87
N GLY A 23 9.08 -9.61 -16.10
CA GLY A 23 9.47 -10.25 -14.84
C GLY A 23 8.65 -9.92 -13.59
N ALA A 24 7.50 -9.24 -13.70
CA ALA A 24 6.64 -9.02 -12.54
C ALA A 24 5.92 -10.31 -12.14
N ALA A 25 6.03 -10.71 -10.87
CA ALA A 25 5.14 -11.71 -10.28
C ALA A 25 3.69 -11.18 -10.35
N ASP A 26 2.75 -12.03 -10.77
CA ASP A 26 1.36 -11.62 -10.95
C ASP A 26 0.75 -11.13 -9.62
N PRO A 27 0.21 -9.90 -9.56
CA PRO A 27 -0.41 -9.39 -8.35
C PRO A 27 -1.65 -10.20 -8.00
N THR A 28 -1.77 -10.60 -6.74
CA THR A 28 -2.97 -11.30 -6.25
C THR A 28 -4.04 -10.27 -5.89
N VAL A 29 -5.15 -10.27 -6.63
CA VAL A 29 -6.26 -9.33 -6.43
C VAL A 29 -7.55 -10.10 -6.13
N GLY A 30 -8.26 -9.69 -5.08
CA GLY A 30 -9.53 -10.31 -4.70
C GLY A 30 -10.25 -9.54 -3.59
N GLN A 31 -11.52 -9.86 -3.28
CA GLN A 31 -12.23 -9.22 -2.17
C GLN A 31 -11.62 -9.56 -0.81
N THR A 32 -11.24 -10.83 -0.62
CA THR A 32 -10.41 -11.27 0.52
C THR A 32 -9.25 -12.08 -0.03
N VAL A 33 -8.02 -11.61 0.17
CA VAL A 33 -6.80 -12.30 -0.23
C VAL A 33 -6.22 -12.96 1.01
N VAL A 34 -6.39 -14.27 1.15
CA VAL A 34 -5.74 -15.04 2.21
C VAL A 34 -4.58 -15.82 1.60
N ARG A 35 -3.36 -15.55 2.04
CA ARG A 35 -2.18 -16.33 1.65
C ARG A 35 -1.77 -17.25 2.80
N GLN A 36 -2.02 -18.55 2.63
CA GLN A 36 -1.62 -19.59 3.57
C GLN A 36 -0.80 -20.67 2.85
N GLY A 37 0.01 -21.42 3.60
CA GLY A 37 0.76 -22.57 3.08
C GLY A 37 2.27 -22.33 2.98
N PRO A 38 2.97 -22.97 2.01
CA PRO A 38 4.43 -22.90 1.92
C PRO A 38 4.93 -21.48 1.66
N ALA A 39 6.19 -21.25 2.01
CA ALA A 39 6.83 -19.94 1.87
C ALA A 39 6.74 -19.43 0.42
N VAL A 40 6.42 -18.14 0.27
CA VAL A 40 6.46 -17.44 -1.01
C VAL A 40 7.91 -17.10 -1.30
N ALA A 41 8.51 -17.79 -2.27
CA ALA A 41 9.93 -17.67 -2.61
C ALA A 41 10.32 -16.33 -3.28
N SER A 42 9.34 -15.47 -3.57
CA SER A 42 9.50 -14.19 -4.27
C SER A 42 8.78 -13.06 -3.53
N ASP A 43 8.80 -11.87 -4.12
CA ASP A 43 7.95 -10.76 -3.69
C ASP A 43 6.46 -11.13 -3.79
N LEU A 44 5.66 -10.61 -2.85
CA LEU A 44 4.22 -10.80 -2.80
C LEU A 44 3.51 -9.46 -2.92
N TYR A 45 2.65 -9.35 -3.93
CA TYR A 45 1.77 -8.20 -4.17
C TYR A 45 0.32 -8.63 -3.94
N ALA A 46 -0.35 -8.06 -2.95
CA ALA A 46 -1.69 -8.50 -2.53
C ALA A 46 -2.65 -7.31 -2.29
N PHE A 47 -3.73 -7.24 -3.04
CA PHE A 47 -4.69 -6.14 -2.95
C PHE A 47 -6.13 -6.64 -2.81
N GLY A 48 -6.88 -6.11 -1.84
CA GLY A 48 -8.26 -6.55 -1.62
C GLY A 48 -9.02 -5.80 -0.54
N GLY A 49 -10.29 -6.16 -0.31
CA GLY A 49 -11.05 -5.64 0.84
C GLY A 49 -10.46 -6.09 2.17
N GLY A 50 -10.08 -7.35 2.27
CA GLY A 50 -9.24 -7.91 3.33
C GLY A 50 -8.03 -8.63 2.75
N VAL A 51 -6.85 -8.46 3.35
CA VAL A 51 -5.63 -9.19 3.00
C VAL A 51 -5.07 -9.81 4.27
N ASP A 52 -4.89 -11.13 4.27
CA ASP A 52 -4.33 -11.87 5.40
C ASP A 52 -3.17 -12.74 4.91
N VAL A 53 -1.95 -12.37 5.31
CA VAL A 53 -0.72 -13.06 4.92
C VAL A 53 -0.26 -13.92 6.09
N GLN A 54 -0.57 -15.21 6.01
CA GLN A 54 -0.25 -16.26 6.99
C GLN A 54 0.79 -17.24 6.45
N ALA A 55 1.67 -16.79 5.55
CA ALA A 55 2.78 -17.55 5.00
C ALA A 55 4.06 -16.71 5.05
N ASP A 56 5.21 -17.38 5.17
CA ASP A 56 6.51 -16.69 5.08
C ASP A 56 6.70 -16.13 3.66
N VAL A 57 7.24 -14.91 3.56
CA VAL A 57 7.56 -14.23 2.29
C VAL A 57 9.07 -14.03 2.25
N GLU A 58 9.76 -14.68 1.32
CA GLU A 58 11.22 -14.55 1.15
C GLU A 58 11.64 -13.25 0.45
N GLY A 59 10.70 -12.60 -0.25
CA GLY A 59 10.89 -11.29 -0.87
C GLY A 59 10.26 -10.13 -0.07
N ASP A 60 9.94 -9.06 -0.78
CA ASP A 60 9.19 -7.91 -0.28
C ASP A 60 7.68 -8.22 -0.27
N LEU A 61 6.95 -7.70 0.73
CA LEU A 61 5.49 -7.76 0.80
C LEU A 61 4.92 -6.36 0.53
N VAL A 62 4.15 -6.24 -0.55
CA VAL A 62 3.37 -5.04 -0.88
C VAL A 62 1.89 -5.39 -0.79
N ALA A 63 1.18 -4.76 0.14
CA ALA A 63 -0.23 -5.06 0.37
C ALA A 63 -1.09 -3.80 0.52
N GLY A 64 -2.35 -3.88 0.09
CA GLY A 64 -3.29 -2.78 0.28
C GLY A 64 -4.74 -3.21 0.34
N GLY A 65 -5.56 -2.47 1.09
CA GLY A 65 -6.96 -2.84 1.26
C GLY A 65 -7.77 -2.14 2.33
N GLY A 66 -8.91 -2.73 2.71
CA GLY A 66 -9.67 -2.30 3.88
C GLY A 66 -9.01 -2.73 5.19
N ARG A 67 -8.64 -4.02 5.30
CA ARG A 67 -7.83 -4.58 6.39
C ARG A 67 -6.66 -5.37 5.83
N VAL A 68 -5.45 -5.17 6.36
CA VAL A 68 -4.27 -5.96 6.02
C VAL A 68 -3.66 -6.52 7.30
N VAL A 69 -3.43 -7.84 7.33
CA VAL A 69 -2.73 -8.55 8.40
C VAL A 69 -1.51 -9.24 7.84
N ASN A 70 -0.35 -8.99 8.45
CA ASN A 70 0.84 -9.79 8.25
C ASN A 70 1.09 -10.63 9.51
N GLY A 71 0.78 -11.93 9.45
CA GLY A 71 0.92 -12.86 10.57
C GLY A 71 2.25 -13.63 10.59
N LYS A 72 3.03 -13.61 9.50
CA LYS A 72 4.24 -14.43 9.33
C LYS A 72 5.45 -13.60 8.88
N ARG A 73 6.60 -14.27 8.73
CA ARG A 73 7.86 -13.58 8.45
C ARG A 73 7.86 -12.98 7.04
N VAL A 74 8.32 -11.75 6.92
CA VAL A 74 8.69 -11.10 5.65
C VAL A 74 10.19 -10.85 5.68
N GLN A 75 10.93 -11.54 4.82
CA GLN A 75 12.39 -11.44 4.73
C GLN A 75 12.83 -10.11 4.09
N GLY A 76 12.00 -9.55 3.21
CA GLY A 76 12.21 -8.26 2.57
C GLY A 76 11.66 -7.07 3.34
N ASN A 77 11.27 -6.04 2.60
CA ASN A 77 10.55 -4.87 3.10
C ASN A 77 9.04 -5.15 3.14
N LEU A 78 8.34 -4.51 4.06
CA LEU A 78 6.88 -4.48 4.10
C LEU A 78 6.39 -3.09 3.72
N ILE A 79 5.60 -2.99 2.66
CA ILE A 79 4.92 -1.77 2.24
C ILE A 79 3.42 -2.04 2.29
N VAL A 80 2.70 -1.34 3.16
CA VAL A 80 1.29 -1.61 3.39
C VAL A 80 0.48 -0.32 3.52
N ALA A 81 -0.66 -0.27 2.84
CA ALA A 81 -1.61 0.84 2.95
C ALA A 81 -3.04 0.31 3.08
N ALA A 82 -3.68 0.50 4.25
CA ALA A 82 -5.04 -0.01 4.48
C ALA A 82 -5.84 0.79 5.50
N GLY A 83 -7.16 0.59 5.56
CA GLY A 83 -7.98 1.16 6.64
C GLY A 83 -7.51 0.71 8.04
N SER A 84 -7.22 -0.58 8.19
CA SER A 84 -6.60 -1.18 9.37
C SER A 84 -5.40 -2.04 8.97
N VAL A 85 -4.24 -1.81 9.59
CA VAL A 85 -2.98 -2.52 9.35
C VAL A 85 -2.53 -3.19 10.64
N GLU A 86 -2.27 -4.49 10.57
CA GLU A 86 -1.76 -5.30 11.69
C GLU A 86 -0.47 -6.03 11.28
N ILE A 87 0.64 -5.70 11.92
CA ILE A 87 1.97 -6.27 11.64
C ILE A 87 2.37 -7.11 12.84
N GLY A 88 1.95 -8.38 12.85
CA GLY A 88 2.28 -9.34 13.91
C GLY A 88 3.50 -10.22 13.59
N GLY A 89 3.76 -10.47 12.30
CA GLY A 89 4.91 -11.22 11.85
C GLY A 89 6.23 -10.43 11.87
N ALA A 90 7.36 -11.15 11.86
CA ALA A 90 8.68 -10.52 11.83
C ALA A 90 9.01 -9.97 10.43
N VAL A 91 9.50 -8.73 10.36
CA VAL A 91 9.96 -8.08 9.11
C VAL A 91 11.47 -7.86 9.20
N MET A 92 12.24 -8.51 8.33
CA MET A 92 13.70 -8.53 8.42
C MET A 92 14.37 -7.27 7.81
N ARG A 93 13.61 -6.43 7.12
CA ARG A 93 14.09 -5.12 6.63
C ARG A 93 13.23 -3.98 7.16
N ASN A 94 12.73 -3.12 6.27
CA ASN A 94 12.03 -1.90 6.66
C ASN A 94 10.52 -2.06 6.52
N VAL A 95 9.77 -1.35 7.34
CA VAL A 95 8.32 -1.23 7.24
C VAL A 95 7.96 0.19 6.79
N ARG A 96 7.08 0.28 5.79
CA ARG A 96 6.36 1.51 5.41
C ARG A 96 4.87 1.20 5.50
N ALA A 97 4.21 1.74 6.51
CA ALA A 97 2.79 1.49 6.78
C ALA A 97 1.98 2.79 6.77
N ALA A 98 0.82 2.78 6.12
CA ALA A 98 -0.13 3.89 6.16
C ALA A 98 -1.54 3.36 6.41
N GLY A 99 -2.31 3.99 7.30
CA GLY A 99 -3.71 3.58 7.49
C GLY A 99 -4.54 4.41 8.44
N GLY A 100 -5.81 4.03 8.63
CA GLY A 100 -6.65 4.61 9.68
C GLY A 100 -6.14 4.20 11.06
N ALA A 101 -5.89 2.91 11.23
CA ALA A 101 -5.22 2.33 12.39
C ALA A 101 -4.03 1.47 11.95
N VAL A 102 -2.88 1.64 12.59
CA VAL A 102 -1.67 0.84 12.36
C VAL A 102 -1.19 0.26 13.68
N THR A 103 -1.16 -1.06 13.78
CA THR A 103 -0.69 -1.80 14.95
C THR A 103 0.55 -2.62 14.59
N ILE A 104 1.61 -2.45 15.36
CA ILE A 104 2.87 -3.19 15.22
C ILE A 104 3.11 -3.98 16.50
N SER A 105 3.03 -5.30 16.39
CA SER A 105 3.31 -6.25 17.47
C SER A 105 4.46 -7.21 17.16
N GLY A 106 4.83 -7.34 15.89
CA GLY A 106 5.98 -8.13 15.45
C GLY A 106 7.32 -7.41 15.60
N ARG A 107 8.39 -8.17 15.35
CA ARG A 107 9.77 -7.64 15.28
C ARG A 107 10.06 -7.02 13.92
N VAL A 108 10.68 -5.85 13.88
CA VAL A 108 11.20 -5.19 12.68
C VAL A 108 12.70 -4.99 12.82
N ALA A 109 13.50 -5.67 12.01
CA ALA A 109 14.96 -5.68 12.15
C ALA A 109 15.64 -4.39 11.67
N ARG A 110 14.95 -3.53 10.90
CA ARG A 110 15.46 -2.21 10.50
C ARG A 110 14.47 -1.10 10.87
N ASN A 111 14.15 -0.22 9.93
CA ASN A 111 13.44 1.02 10.23
C ASN A 111 11.94 0.87 9.98
N VAL A 112 11.14 1.57 10.78
CA VAL A 112 9.69 1.71 10.61
C VAL A 112 9.37 3.15 10.25
N ASN A 113 8.60 3.34 9.19
CA ASN A 113 7.87 4.56 8.92
C ASN A 113 6.37 4.20 8.94
N ALA A 114 5.64 4.65 9.94
CA ALA A 114 4.21 4.39 10.09
C ALA A 114 3.43 5.69 10.19
N GLY A 115 2.36 5.81 9.40
CA GLY A 115 1.48 6.97 9.37
C GLY A 115 0.02 6.57 9.54
N GLY A 116 -0.77 7.26 10.36
CA GLY A 116 -2.19 6.99 10.40
C GLY A 116 -3.04 7.87 11.32
N GLY A 117 -4.32 7.54 11.45
CA GLY A 117 -5.17 8.17 12.48
C GLY A 117 -4.71 7.77 13.88
N THR A 118 -4.51 6.47 14.09
CA THR A 118 -3.93 5.89 15.31
C THR A 118 -2.76 4.99 14.94
N VAL A 119 -1.62 5.15 15.61
CA VAL A 119 -0.44 4.29 15.45
C VAL A 119 -0.07 3.70 16.81
N VAL A 120 -0.02 2.38 16.90
CA VAL A 120 0.28 1.64 18.14
C VAL A 120 1.45 0.70 17.90
N VAL A 121 2.48 0.82 18.72
CA VAL A 121 3.51 -0.22 18.88
C VAL A 121 3.22 -0.91 20.21
N THR A 122 2.82 -2.17 20.16
CA THR A 122 2.43 -2.93 21.36
C THR A 122 3.66 -3.29 22.21
N PRO A 123 3.49 -3.72 23.48
CA PRO A 123 4.61 -4.14 24.32
C PRO A 123 5.50 -5.22 23.70
N ASP A 124 4.92 -6.12 22.92
CA ASP A 124 5.65 -7.20 22.23
C ASP A 124 6.39 -6.72 20.97
N GLY A 125 6.04 -5.53 20.47
CA GLY A 125 6.63 -4.95 19.26
C GLY A 125 8.09 -4.52 19.48
N VAL A 126 9.00 -5.02 18.65
CA VAL A 126 10.43 -4.69 18.72
C VAL A 126 10.91 -4.09 17.41
N ILE A 127 11.44 -2.87 17.43
CA ILE A 127 11.99 -2.18 16.28
C ILE A 127 13.50 -1.98 16.51
N GLU A 128 14.34 -2.75 15.80
CA GLU A 128 15.79 -2.75 16.00
C GLU A 128 16.50 -1.56 15.32
N GLY A 129 15.83 -0.92 14.37
CA GLY A 129 16.30 0.31 13.74
C GLY A 129 15.64 1.55 14.31
N ARG A 130 15.42 2.53 13.43
CA ARG A 130 14.76 3.79 13.78
C ARG A 130 13.26 3.70 13.55
N ALA A 131 12.47 4.34 14.40
CA ALA A 131 11.02 4.42 14.24
C ALA A 131 10.61 5.87 13.95
N ARG A 132 9.84 6.08 12.89
CA ARG A 132 9.12 7.32 12.59
C ARG A 132 7.63 7.03 12.61
N LEU A 133 6.94 7.51 13.63
CA LEU A 133 5.53 7.27 13.87
C LEU A 133 4.79 8.61 13.79
N VAL A 134 3.81 8.71 12.90
CA VAL A 134 3.04 9.93 12.71
C VAL A 134 1.56 9.60 12.76
N GLY A 135 0.80 10.27 13.62
CA GLY A 135 -0.65 10.11 13.59
C GLY A 135 -1.41 11.09 14.44
N GLY A 136 -2.74 11.00 14.44
CA GLY A 136 -3.56 11.77 15.38
C GLY A 136 -3.24 11.37 16.81
N GLU A 137 -3.18 10.06 17.04
CA GLU A 137 -2.74 9.46 18.30
C GLU A 137 -1.61 8.44 18.05
N VAL A 138 -0.53 8.55 18.82
CA VAL A 138 0.60 7.61 18.78
C VAL A 138 0.81 7.01 20.17
N ARG A 139 0.79 5.69 20.26
CA ARG A 139 1.13 4.95 21.49
C ARG A 139 2.32 4.04 21.24
N MET A 140 3.41 4.26 21.97
CA MET A 140 4.63 3.46 21.87
C MET A 140 4.88 2.74 23.19
N ALA A 141 4.46 1.47 23.26
CA ALA A 141 4.63 0.61 24.44
C ALA A 141 5.72 -0.45 24.27
N GLY A 142 6.21 -0.67 23.05
CA GLY A 142 7.22 -1.67 22.72
C GLY A 142 8.67 -1.20 22.89
N THR A 143 9.59 -1.81 22.13
CA THR A 143 11.02 -1.48 22.20
C THR A 143 11.52 -0.88 20.89
N VAL A 144 12.28 0.22 20.96
CA VAL A 144 12.99 0.83 19.82
C VAL A 144 14.49 0.90 20.14
N ALA A 145 15.32 0.17 19.40
CA ALA A 145 16.75 0.06 19.70
C ALA A 145 17.59 1.26 19.22
N LYS A 146 17.04 2.14 18.38
CA LYS A 146 17.71 3.38 17.94
C LYS A 146 16.83 4.59 18.22
N LYS A 147 16.84 5.57 17.31
CA LYS A 147 16.09 6.81 17.43
C LYS A 147 14.59 6.59 17.22
N LEU A 148 13.78 7.18 18.09
CA LEU A 148 12.33 7.30 17.93
C LEU A 148 11.99 8.75 17.55
N TYR A 149 11.22 8.91 16.48
CA TYR A 149 10.53 10.15 16.13
C TYR A 149 9.03 9.88 16.17
N ALA A 150 8.30 10.60 17.01
CA ALA A 150 6.85 10.48 17.11
C ALA A 150 6.19 11.86 16.98
N ALA A 151 5.19 11.96 16.12
CA ALA A 151 4.44 13.21 15.94
C ALA A 151 2.93 12.97 15.92
N GLY A 152 2.17 13.83 16.61
CA GLY A 152 0.72 13.73 16.63
C GLY A 152 -0.02 14.76 17.47
N ALA A 153 -1.35 14.61 17.61
CA ALA A 153 -2.08 15.41 18.58
C ALA A 153 -1.79 14.91 20.00
N VAL A 154 -1.84 13.59 20.18
CA VAL A 154 -1.53 12.91 21.44
C VAL A 154 -0.42 11.89 21.20
N VAL A 155 0.64 11.96 22.00
CA VAL A 155 1.73 10.98 21.99
C VAL A 155 1.94 10.42 23.38
N VAL A 156 1.80 9.09 23.50
CA VAL A 156 1.98 8.36 24.75
C VAL A 156 3.16 7.40 24.62
N ILE A 157 4.15 7.54 25.49
CA ILE A 157 5.36 6.71 25.51
C ILE A 157 5.36 5.89 26.80
N GLY A 158 5.38 4.57 26.69
CA GLY A 158 5.50 3.66 27.83
C GLY A 158 6.51 2.52 27.66
N GLY A 159 7.12 2.41 26.48
CA GLY A 159 8.10 1.38 26.15
C GLY A 159 9.56 1.77 26.40
N GLU A 160 10.48 0.94 25.90
CA GLU A 160 11.93 1.20 25.95
C GLU A 160 12.42 1.83 24.64
N VAL A 161 13.22 2.89 24.74
CA VAL A 161 13.97 3.47 23.63
C VAL A 161 15.44 3.56 24.01
N GLN A 162 16.30 2.89 23.25
CA GLN A 162 17.74 2.85 23.52
C GLN A 162 18.50 4.05 22.93
N GLY A 163 17.93 4.72 21.92
CA GLY A 163 18.50 5.94 21.33
C GLY A 163 17.77 7.22 21.76
N ASP A 164 18.00 8.29 20.99
CA ASP A 164 17.33 9.57 21.21
C ASP A 164 15.84 9.51 20.85
N VAL A 165 15.05 10.35 21.53
CA VAL A 165 13.61 10.46 21.33
C VAL A 165 13.28 11.90 20.94
N GLU A 166 12.61 12.06 19.81
CA GLU A 166 12.07 13.33 19.31
C GLU A 166 10.56 13.27 19.25
N LEU A 167 9.88 14.11 20.05
CA LEU A 167 8.43 14.14 20.15
C LEU A 167 7.88 15.49 19.68
N VAL A 168 6.91 15.47 18.78
CA VAL A 168 6.21 16.67 18.32
C VAL A 168 4.71 16.47 18.52
N ALA A 169 4.15 17.03 19.60
CA ALA A 169 2.72 16.86 19.85
C ALA A 169 2.05 17.99 20.65
N GLN A 170 0.72 18.05 20.58
CA GLN A 170 -0.05 18.97 21.42
C GLN A 170 -0.09 18.48 22.87
N GLU A 171 -0.24 17.18 23.06
CA GLU A 171 -0.16 16.52 24.36
C GLU A 171 0.85 15.38 24.31
N ILE A 172 1.75 15.38 25.28
CA ILE A 172 2.78 14.35 25.45
C ILE A 172 2.62 13.75 26.83
N GLU A 173 2.57 12.43 26.89
CA GLU A 173 2.51 11.66 28.12
C GLU A 173 3.60 10.60 28.14
N VAL A 174 4.44 10.64 29.17
CA VAL A 174 5.48 9.64 29.41
C VAL A 174 5.09 8.82 30.63
N LEU A 175 4.76 7.57 30.38
CA LEU A 175 4.25 6.64 31.38
C LEU A 175 5.34 6.18 32.35
N PRO A 176 4.97 5.69 33.54
CA PRO A 176 5.91 5.17 34.55
C PRO A 176 6.84 4.06 34.04
N SER A 177 6.41 3.30 33.04
CA SER A 177 7.16 2.18 32.46
C SER A 177 8.18 2.60 31.41
N ALA A 178 8.16 3.87 30.97
CA ALA A 178 9.02 4.36 29.91
C ALA A 178 10.50 4.36 30.35
N ARG A 179 11.36 3.83 29.47
CA ARG A 179 12.82 3.79 29.64
C ARG A 179 13.48 4.40 28.42
N ILE A 180 14.14 5.54 28.57
CA ILE A 180 14.80 6.26 27.49
C ILE A 180 16.28 6.39 27.85
N LYS A 181 17.15 5.69 27.11
CA LYS A 181 18.60 5.74 27.35
C LYS A 181 19.27 6.96 26.70
N GLY A 182 18.70 7.47 25.61
CA GLY A 182 19.19 8.66 24.92
C GLY A 182 18.60 9.97 25.44
N HIS A 183 18.74 11.02 24.64
CA HIS A 183 18.18 12.34 24.96
C HIS A 183 16.69 12.41 24.58
N LEU A 184 15.90 13.09 25.40
CA LEU A 184 14.49 13.38 25.10
C LEU A 184 14.37 14.83 24.66
N THR A 185 14.11 15.06 23.37
CA THR A 185 13.75 16.39 22.85
C THR A 185 12.27 16.41 22.51
N TYR A 186 11.54 17.38 23.04
CA TYR A 186 10.12 17.52 22.73
C TYR A 186 9.73 18.94 22.35
N TRP A 187 8.81 19.03 21.41
CA TRP A 187 8.15 20.25 20.96
C TRP A 187 6.66 20.14 21.26
N SER A 188 6.19 20.91 22.23
CA SER A 188 4.79 20.98 22.58
C SER A 188 4.38 22.38 23.05
N PRO A 189 3.18 22.87 22.68
CA PRO A 189 2.61 24.08 23.25
C PRO A 189 2.21 23.92 24.72
N ARG A 190 2.00 22.68 25.20
CA ARG A 190 1.65 22.34 26.59
C ARG A 190 2.81 21.60 27.24
N ASP A 191 2.92 21.67 28.56
CA ASP A 191 3.94 20.91 29.28
C ASP A 191 3.67 19.40 29.16
N ALA A 192 4.75 18.64 28.92
CA ALA A 192 4.67 17.19 28.84
C ALA A 192 4.38 16.59 30.23
N ARG A 193 3.43 15.66 30.31
CA ARG A 193 3.13 14.91 31.53
C ARG A 193 4.12 13.75 31.67
N ILE A 194 5.22 13.98 32.38
CA ILE A 194 6.25 12.97 32.62
C ILE A 194 6.06 12.37 34.01
N SER A 195 5.88 11.05 34.08
CA SER A 195 5.82 10.36 35.36
C SER A 195 7.17 10.39 36.07
N PRO A 196 7.24 10.62 37.40
CA PRO A 196 8.49 10.60 38.16
C PRO A 196 9.17 9.22 38.21
N LYS A 197 8.46 8.16 37.82
CA LYS A 197 8.99 6.79 37.73
C LYS A 197 9.62 6.47 36.37
N ALA A 198 9.41 7.32 35.36
CA ALA A 198 10.03 7.13 34.05
C ALA A 198 11.54 7.30 34.15
N GLN A 199 12.28 6.40 33.50
CA GLN A 199 13.75 6.43 33.52
C GLN A 199 14.24 7.10 32.25
N ILE A 200 14.86 8.27 32.37
CA ILE A 200 15.45 9.01 31.27
C ILE A 200 16.91 9.25 31.65
N GLU A 201 17.83 8.54 30.99
CA GLU A 201 19.27 8.60 31.30
C GLU A 201 19.93 9.85 30.68
N GLY A 202 19.45 10.30 29.52
CA GLY A 202 19.94 11.50 28.84
C GLY A 202 19.29 12.80 29.31
N SER A 203 19.68 13.91 28.67
CA SER A 203 19.09 15.23 28.94
C SER A 203 17.65 15.34 28.39
N ILE A 204 16.83 16.13 29.09
CA ILE A 204 15.49 16.51 28.65
C ILE A 204 15.55 17.94 28.13
N THR A 205 15.34 18.11 26.82
CA THR A 205 15.34 19.41 26.16
C THR A 205 13.91 19.74 25.72
N HIS A 206 13.32 20.75 26.36
CA HIS A 206 12.06 21.32 25.91
C HIS A 206 12.33 22.47 24.97
N ASN A 207 11.93 22.29 23.72
CA ASN A 207 11.91 23.38 22.77
C ASN A 207 10.46 23.83 22.64
N LEU A 208 10.17 25.10 22.93
CA LEU A 208 8.90 25.66 22.46
C LEU A 208 8.88 25.56 20.93
N PRO A 209 7.74 25.25 20.30
CA PRO A 209 7.60 25.40 18.87
C PRO A 209 7.69 26.89 18.55
N GLU A 210 8.91 27.41 18.46
CA GLU A 210 9.21 28.61 17.69
C GLU A 210 8.99 28.25 16.23
N LEU A 211 7.73 28.08 15.83
CA LEU A 211 7.35 28.25 14.44
C LEU A 211 7.69 29.70 14.14
N PRO A 212 8.67 30.01 13.27
CA PRO A 212 8.68 31.33 12.66
C PRO A 212 7.29 31.47 12.05
N ARG A 213 6.49 32.44 12.48
CA ARG A 213 5.09 32.61 12.04
C ARG A 213 4.93 32.69 10.50
N ALA A 214 6.05 32.81 9.78
CA ALA A 214 6.19 32.69 8.34
C ALA A 214 6.09 31.24 7.80
N LEU A 215 6.65 30.25 8.50
CA LEU A 215 6.71 28.84 8.09
C LEU A 215 5.38 28.08 8.30
N ALA A 216 4.66 28.38 9.38
CA ALA A 216 3.30 27.87 9.59
C ALA A 216 2.33 28.34 8.48
N ARG A 217 2.46 29.63 8.09
CA ARG A 217 1.67 30.22 6.99
C ARG A 217 2.04 29.61 5.64
N THR A 218 3.32 29.39 5.37
CA THR A 218 3.76 28.78 4.10
C THR A 218 3.44 27.30 4.01
N GLY A 219 3.51 26.52 5.10
CA GLY A 219 3.13 25.11 5.13
C GLY A 219 1.62 24.90 4.96
N ALA A 220 0.80 25.66 5.68
CA ALA A 220 -0.66 25.65 5.51
C ALA A 220 -1.07 26.18 4.14
N ALA A 221 -0.39 27.22 3.62
CA ALA A 221 -0.59 27.70 2.26
C ALA A 221 -0.18 26.66 1.22
N LEU A 222 0.95 25.95 1.38
CA LEU A 222 1.35 24.87 0.47
C LEU A 222 0.34 23.73 0.47
N PHE A 223 -0.18 23.33 1.63
CA PHE A 223 -1.19 22.28 1.74
C PHE A 223 -2.53 22.70 1.11
N THR A 224 -2.90 23.97 1.28
CA THR A 224 -4.10 24.56 0.67
C THR A 224 -3.94 24.71 -0.84
N VAL A 225 -2.77 25.15 -1.30
CA VAL A 225 -2.42 25.32 -2.71
C VAL A 225 -2.28 23.97 -3.40
N SER A 226 -1.68 22.94 -2.76
CA SER A 226 -1.61 21.60 -3.35
C SER A 226 -2.99 20.98 -3.50
N ARG A 227 -3.87 21.18 -2.51
CA ARG A 227 -5.27 20.76 -2.58
C ARG A 227 -6.02 21.49 -3.70
N LEU A 228 -5.78 22.79 -3.85
CA LEU A 228 -6.37 23.59 -4.93
C LEU A 228 -5.86 23.13 -6.30
N LEU A 229 -4.55 22.87 -6.45
CA LEU A 229 -3.94 22.32 -7.66
C LEU A 229 -4.49 20.93 -8.02
N PHE A 230 -4.75 20.07 -7.03
CA PHE A 230 -5.37 18.77 -7.24
C PHE A 230 -6.81 18.89 -7.77
N VAL A 231 -7.61 19.80 -7.19
CA VAL A 231 -8.99 20.07 -7.67
C VAL A 231 -8.99 20.70 -9.06
N ILE A 232 -8.07 21.65 -9.33
CA ILE A 232 -7.89 22.22 -10.66
C ILE A 232 -7.49 21.11 -11.65
N GLY A 233 -6.61 20.19 -11.26
CA GLY A 233 -6.27 19.01 -12.06
C GLY A 233 -7.49 18.18 -12.45
N LEU A 234 -8.37 17.87 -11.48
CA LEU A 234 -9.63 17.17 -11.76
C LEU A 234 -10.55 17.94 -12.71
N ILE A 235 -10.66 19.26 -12.57
CA ILE A 235 -11.47 20.11 -13.45
C ILE A 235 -10.88 20.12 -14.87
N VAL A 236 -9.57 20.27 -15.00
CA VAL A 236 -8.88 20.23 -16.31
C VAL A 236 -9.07 18.87 -16.97
N THR A 237 -8.94 17.77 -16.22
CA THR A 237 -9.21 16.42 -16.73
C THR A 237 -10.67 16.26 -17.15
N ALA A 238 -11.63 16.77 -16.37
CA ALA A 238 -13.05 16.74 -16.72
C ALA A 238 -13.36 17.55 -18.00
N ILE A 239 -12.76 18.73 -18.14
CA ILE A 239 -12.88 19.56 -19.35
C ILE A 239 -12.22 18.90 -20.55
N ALA A 240 -11.04 18.29 -20.37
CA ALA A 240 -10.36 17.55 -21.42
C ALA A 240 -11.20 16.36 -21.91
N LEU A 241 -11.83 15.61 -20.99
CA LEU A 241 -12.78 14.56 -21.33
C LEU A 241 -14.02 15.09 -22.06
N PHE A 242 -14.57 16.23 -21.61
CA PHE A 242 -15.69 16.90 -22.28
C PHE A 242 -15.34 17.34 -23.71
N LEU A 243 -14.12 17.82 -23.93
CA LEU A 243 -13.64 18.29 -25.23
C LEU A 243 -13.24 17.16 -26.18
N LEU A 244 -12.67 16.06 -25.66
CA LEU A 244 -12.31 14.89 -26.47
C LEU A 244 -13.54 14.07 -26.89
N PHE A 245 -14.58 14.00 -26.04
CA PHE A 245 -15.78 13.20 -26.27
C PHE A 245 -17.09 14.01 -26.11
N PRO A 246 -17.28 15.11 -26.87
CA PRO A 246 -18.37 16.06 -26.66
C PRO A 246 -19.78 15.47 -26.88
N GLY A 247 -19.91 14.40 -27.68
CA GLY A 247 -21.16 13.69 -27.87
C GLY A 247 -21.60 12.88 -26.64
N PHE A 248 -20.66 12.19 -25.98
CA PHE A 248 -20.95 11.32 -24.84
C PHE A 248 -21.34 12.13 -23.60
N THR A 249 -20.67 13.26 -23.37
CA THR A 249 -20.97 14.10 -22.20
C THR A 249 -22.27 14.89 -22.34
N ARG A 250 -22.67 15.30 -23.56
CA ARG A 250 -23.97 15.96 -23.80
C ARG A 250 -25.15 14.99 -23.63
N LEU A 251 -25.01 13.75 -24.11
CA LEU A 251 -26.01 12.68 -23.90
C LEU A 251 -26.14 12.31 -22.41
N ALA A 252 -25.02 12.17 -21.70
CA ALA A 252 -25.01 11.89 -20.27
C ALA A 252 -25.66 13.02 -19.44
N ALA A 253 -25.34 14.29 -19.74
CA ALA A 253 -25.91 15.44 -19.03
C ALA A 253 -27.43 15.60 -19.25
N GLN A 254 -27.93 15.28 -20.45
CA GLN A 254 -29.37 15.34 -20.74
C GLN A 254 -30.16 14.17 -20.12
N THR A 255 -29.56 12.98 -20.02
CA THR A 255 -30.24 11.79 -19.47
C THR A 255 -30.32 11.85 -17.94
N ILE A 256 -29.35 12.47 -17.28
CA ILE A 256 -29.36 12.72 -15.83
C ILE A 256 -30.46 13.73 -15.45
N GLY A 257 -30.74 14.71 -16.31
CA GLY A 257 -31.74 15.75 -16.03
C GLY A 257 -33.19 15.35 -16.29
N SER A 258 -33.45 14.40 -17.21
CA SER A 258 -34.82 14.04 -17.62
C SER A 258 -35.37 12.79 -16.96
N ASP A 259 -34.53 11.79 -16.60
CA ASP A 259 -34.98 10.55 -15.97
C ASP A 259 -33.86 9.96 -15.06
N PRO A 260 -33.72 10.43 -13.81
CA PRO A 260 -32.65 10.00 -12.91
C PRO A 260 -32.68 8.49 -12.61
N LEU A 261 -33.86 7.87 -12.53
CA LEU A 261 -33.99 6.42 -12.33
C LEU A 261 -33.55 5.60 -13.54
N LYS A 262 -33.78 6.06 -14.77
CA LYS A 262 -33.32 5.36 -15.98
C LYS A 262 -31.82 5.51 -16.17
N SER A 263 -31.24 6.66 -15.80
CA SER A 263 -29.78 6.87 -15.76
C SER A 263 -29.10 5.98 -14.72
N LEU A 264 -29.69 5.85 -13.53
CA LEU A 264 -29.22 4.92 -12.49
C LEU A 264 -29.33 3.46 -12.98
N GLY A 265 -30.45 3.11 -13.62
CA GLY A 265 -30.68 1.78 -14.20
C GLY A 265 -29.71 1.45 -15.33
N LEU A 266 -29.41 2.40 -16.23
CA LEU A 266 -28.45 2.24 -17.31
C LEU A 266 -27.01 2.12 -16.76
N GLY A 267 -26.66 2.92 -15.75
CA GLY A 267 -25.38 2.83 -15.06
C GLY A 267 -25.20 1.48 -14.35
N ALA A 268 -26.22 1.01 -13.64
CA ALA A 268 -26.22 -0.32 -13.02
C ALA A 268 -26.16 -1.44 -14.06
N LEU A 269 -26.91 -1.31 -15.16
CA LEU A 269 -26.90 -2.26 -16.27
C LEU A 269 -25.52 -2.34 -16.92
N LEU A 270 -24.85 -1.21 -17.17
CA LEU A 270 -23.47 -1.16 -17.68
C LEU A 270 -22.48 -1.76 -16.68
N CYS A 271 -22.63 -1.46 -15.39
CA CYS A 271 -21.78 -2.00 -14.34
C CYS A 271 -21.84 -3.53 -14.27
N VAL A 272 -22.96 -4.14 -14.67
CA VAL A 272 -23.14 -5.60 -14.74
C VAL A 272 -22.78 -6.16 -16.13
N THR A 273 -23.20 -5.52 -17.20
CA THR A 273 -23.01 -6.03 -18.57
C THR A 273 -21.57 -5.94 -19.05
N VAL A 274 -20.83 -4.89 -18.70
CA VAL A 274 -19.42 -4.75 -19.07
C VAL A 274 -18.55 -5.89 -18.52
N PRO A 275 -18.58 -6.24 -17.22
CA PRO A 275 -17.81 -7.38 -16.73
C PRO A 275 -18.31 -8.71 -17.30
N VAL A 276 -19.61 -8.89 -17.53
CA VAL A 276 -20.15 -10.12 -18.15
C VAL A 276 -19.66 -10.30 -19.59
N VAL A 277 -19.66 -9.23 -20.39
CA VAL A 277 -19.13 -9.26 -21.76
C VAL A 277 -17.62 -9.49 -21.76
N ALA A 278 -16.88 -8.87 -20.83
CA ALA A 278 -15.45 -9.11 -20.68
C ALA A 278 -15.15 -10.59 -20.37
N ILE A 279 -15.95 -11.22 -19.50
CA ILE A 279 -15.86 -12.66 -19.20
C ILE A 279 -16.17 -13.49 -20.46
N LEU A 280 -17.23 -13.17 -21.20
CA LEU A 280 -17.58 -13.87 -22.44
C LEU A 280 -16.48 -13.76 -23.52
N ILE A 281 -15.84 -12.59 -23.65
CA ILE A 281 -14.69 -12.39 -24.54
C ILE A 281 -13.50 -13.25 -24.08
N MET A 282 -13.25 -13.32 -22.77
CA MET A 282 -12.20 -14.18 -22.22
C MET A 282 -12.45 -15.66 -22.53
N PHE A 283 -13.71 -16.12 -22.48
CA PHE A 283 -14.10 -17.47 -22.85
C PHE A 283 -13.99 -17.74 -24.35
N THR A 284 -14.39 -16.79 -25.19
CA THR A 284 -14.32 -16.93 -26.65
C THR A 284 -12.88 -16.94 -27.14
N MET A 285 -11.99 -16.12 -26.59
CA MET A 285 -10.55 -16.20 -26.88
C MET A 285 -9.95 -17.54 -26.44
N ARG A 286 -10.31 -18.05 -25.25
CA ARG A 286 -9.87 -19.36 -24.77
C ARG A 286 -10.38 -20.53 -25.61
N TRP A 287 -11.56 -20.39 -26.22
CA TRP A 287 -12.12 -21.39 -27.15
C TRP A 287 -11.49 -21.31 -28.54
N ALA A 288 -11.22 -20.11 -29.05
CA ALA A 288 -10.54 -19.88 -30.33
C ALA A 288 -9.07 -20.32 -30.32
N LEU A 289 -8.42 -20.37 -29.15
CA LEU A 289 -7.07 -20.88 -28.95
C LEU A 289 -7.01 -22.40 -28.72
N ARG A 290 -8.14 -23.13 -28.80
CA ARG A 290 -8.10 -24.61 -28.80
C ARG A 290 -7.70 -25.10 -30.20
N PRO A 291 -6.56 -25.78 -30.38
CA PRO A 291 -6.17 -26.31 -31.68
C PRO A 291 -7.22 -27.33 -32.15
N SER A 292 -7.79 -27.08 -33.33
CA SER A 292 -8.72 -27.98 -34.01
C SER A 292 -7.96 -29.18 -34.61
N SER A 293 -7.65 -30.18 -33.79
CA SER A 293 -7.24 -31.48 -34.32
C SER A 293 -8.47 -32.20 -34.88
N ARG A 294 -8.69 -32.11 -36.20
CA ARG A 294 -9.34 -33.16 -37.01
C ARG A 294 -9.15 -32.86 -38.50
N ALA A 295 -8.30 -33.65 -39.16
CA ALA A 295 -8.42 -33.89 -40.59
C ALA A 295 -8.91 -35.34 -40.79
N PRO A 296 -10.04 -35.59 -41.48
CA PRO A 296 -10.44 -36.93 -41.90
C PRO A 296 -9.98 -37.21 -43.35
N GLY A 297 -9.35 -38.36 -43.55
CA GLY A 297 -9.44 -39.13 -44.81
C GLY A 297 -8.25 -39.09 -45.77
N ALA A 298 -7.27 -39.97 -45.57
CA ALA A 298 -6.54 -40.62 -46.66
C ALA A 298 -6.51 -42.13 -46.39
N ARG A 299 -7.27 -42.90 -47.18
CA ARG A 299 -7.20 -44.36 -47.23
C ARG A 299 -6.00 -44.78 -48.08
N SER A 300 -5.12 -45.60 -47.51
CA SER A 300 -4.44 -46.73 -48.17
C SER A 300 -3.98 -47.64 -47.02
N SER A 301 -4.71 -48.72 -46.74
CA SER A 301 -4.42 -50.11 -47.16
C SER A 301 -3.16 -50.69 -46.48
N TRP A 302 -3.28 -51.96 -46.06
CA TRP A 302 -2.34 -52.77 -45.27
C TRP A 302 -2.40 -52.46 -43.76
N GLY A 303 -2.75 -53.36 -42.85
CA GLY A 303 -2.90 -54.80 -42.92
C GLY A 303 -2.57 -55.33 -41.52
N CYS A 304 -3.45 -56.19 -41.00
CA CYS A 304 -3.29 -57.07 -39.84
C CYS A 304 -1.89 -57.23 -39.21
N SER A 305 -1.80 -56.97 -37.90
CA SER A 305 -1.22 -57.89 -36.90
C SER A 305 -1.41 -57.26 -35.51
N ALA A 306 -2.40 -57.71 -34.75
CA ALA A 306 -2.30 -58.83 -33.81
C ALA A 306 -1.75 -58.39 -32.46
N TRP A 307 -2.66 -58.37 -31.48
CA TRP A 307 -2.34 -58.62 -30.08
C TRP A 307 -1.57 -59.94 -29.96
N TRP A 308 -0.46 -59.97 -29.20
CA TRP A 308 -0.14 -60.98 -28.18
C TRP A 308 1.30 -60.81 -27.60
N TRP A 309 1.36 -60.86 -26.26
CA TRP A 309 2.36 -61.51 -25.39
C TRP A 309 3.71 -60.87 -25.01
N LEU A 310 3.80 -60.59 -23.69
CA LEU A 310 4.64 -61.27 -22.69
C LEU A 310 6.12 -61.58 -22.99
N SER A 311 6.93 -61.17 -22.00
CA SER A 311 8.11 -61.85 -21.43
C SER A 311 9.45 -61.89 -22.20
N VAL A 312 10.45 -61.28 -21.53
CA VAL A 312 11.72 -61.93 -21.10
C VAL A 312 12.95 -61.88 -22.05
N SER A 313 14.03 -61.36 -21.44
CA SER A 313 15.47 -61.68 -21.55
C SER A 313 16.36 -61.29 -22.75
N TRP A 314 17.39 -60.52 -22.38
CA TRP A 314 18.83 -60.62 -22.73
C TRP A 314 19.31 -60.22 -24.14
N ARG A 315 20.00 -59.08 -24.21
CA ARG A 315 21.48 -59.02 -24.17
C ARG A 315 21.94 -57.74 -23.49
#